data_AF-A0A1H2LEI3-F1
#
_entry.id   AF-A0A1H2LEI3-F1
#
_cell.length_a   1.000
_cell.length_b   1.000
_cell.length_c   1.000
_cell.angle_alpha   90.00
_cell.angle_beta   90.00
_cell.angle_gamma   90.00
#
_symmetry.space_group_name_H-M   'P 1'
#
loop_
_entity.id
_entity.type
_entity.pdbx_description
1 polymer ?
#
loop_
_entity_poly.entity_id
_entity_poly.type
_entity_poly.pdbx_seq_one_letter_code
_entity_poly.pdbx_strand_id
1 'polypeptide(L)'
;MTAPHIVDPAGLLGQALADASPDLMRELLQTMINALLSADADAVCGAEWNARSAERTNRRNGYRHRPLDTRVGTVDVAIPKLRSGSYFPEWLLERRKRAESALITVVADCYLAGVSTRRMDKLVKTLGIASLSKSQVSRMAEDLDEQVAAFRHRRLDEAGPFTFVTADALTIKVRENKQVVKAVVLLATGVNGDGHREVLGMQVATSETKASWNTFFADLVARGLGGVRLVTSDAHAGLIEAIAANLPGAVWQRCRTHYAANLMAVCPKSMWPAVKAMLHSVYDQPTATAVHEQFTGSSNTPTAGCPRSPTTSATPARTCSPSPGSPTTCGARSGLTTPPNGSTARSAAAPTLWASSPTATPSSASSAPSWPNRPTNGPKAAATSDAKSSAAADLP
;
A
#
# COMPACT_ATOMS: atom_id res chain seq x y z
N MET A 1 -59.28 -9.08 -13.13
CA MET A 1 -58.46 -8.93 -11.90
C MET A 1 -57.51 -10.10 -11.82
N THR A 2 -56.37 -10.02 -12.48
CA THR A 2 -55.27 -10.97 -12.31
C THR A 2 -54.44 -10.45 -11.14
N ALA A 3 -54.28 -11.29 -10.11
CA ALA A 3 -53.48 -10.96 -8.95
C ALA A 3 -52.06 -10.57 -9.41
N PRO A 4 -51.47 -9.52 -8.83
CA PRO A 4 -50.09 -9.14 -9.14
C PRO A 4 -49.20 -10.37 -8.91
N HIS A 5 -48.15 -10.53 -9.72
CA HIS A 5 -47.00 -11.38 -9.37
C HIS A 5 -46.29 -10.78 -8.15
N ILE A 6 -46.97 -10.78 -7.00
CA ILE A 6 -46.36 -10.64 -5.68
C ILE A 6 -45.53 -11.92 -5.55
N VAL A 7 -44.22 -11.75 -5.62
CA VAL A 7 -43.28 -12.74 -5.11
C VAL A 7 -43.80 -13.11 -3.72
N ASP A 8 -44.26 -14.35 -3.50
CA ASP A 8 -44.63 -14.81 -2.16
C ASP A 8 -43.35 -14.90 -1.34
N PRO A 9 -43.07 -13.92 -0.47
CA PRO A 9 -41.79 -13.85 0.20
C PRO A 9 -41.65 -15.00 1.21
N ALA A 10 -42.77 -15.50 1.76
CA ALA A 10 -42.77 -16.56 2.76
C ALA A 10 -42.52 -17.93 2.12
N GLY A 11 -43.17 -18.22 0.99
CA GLY A 11 -42.90 -19.43 0.20
C GLY A 11 -41.47 -19.48 -0.33
N LEU A 12 -40.95 -18.34 -0.81
CA LEU A 12 -39.59 -18.24 -1.32
C LEU A 12 -38.54 -18.38 -0.22
N LEU A 13 -38.74 -17.76 0.94
CA LEU A 13 -37.87 -17.97 2.11
C LEU A 13 -37.91 -19.43 2.58
N GLY A 14 -39.10 -20.05 2.60
CA GLY A 14 -39.29 -21.42 3.05
C GLY A 14 -38.53 -22.42 2.19
N GLN A 15 -38.58 -22.28 0.86
CA GLN A 15 -37.81 -23.10 -0.07
C GLN A 15 -36.30 -22.87 0.09
N ALA A 16 -35.88 -21.61 0.13
CA ALA A 16 -34.47 -21.27 0.16
C ALA A 16 -33.80 -21.61 1.51
N LEU A 17 -34.55 -21.57 2.63
CA LEU A 17 -34.10 -22.06 3.93
C LEU A 17 -34.06 -23.60 4.01
N ALA A 18 -34.97 -24.29 3.33
CA ALA A 18 -35.00 -25.75 3.29
C ALA A 18 -33.79 -26.34 2.56
N ASP A 19 -33.28 -25.64 1.54
CA ASP A 19 -32.10 -26.06 0.78
C ASP A 19 -30.77 -25.89 1.54
N ALA A 20 -30.76 -25.19 2.68
CA ALA A 20 -29.60 -24.98 3.57
C ALA A 20 -28.30 -24.56 2.84
N SER A 21 -28.44 -23.90 1.69
CA SER A 21 -27.33 -23.51 0.84
C SER A 21 -26.50 -22.42 1.53
N PRO A 22 -25.15 -22.53 1.56
CA PRO A 22 -24.28 -21.45 2.03
C PRO A 22 -24.44 -20.16 1.19
N ASP A 23 -25.12 -20.26 0.05
CA ASP A 23 -25.30 -19.21 -0.93
C ASP A 23 -26.71 -18.60 -0.95
N LEU A 24 -27.54 -18.92 0.04
CA LEU A 24 -28.91 -18.42 0.21
C LEU A 24 -29.01 -16.90 -0.03
N MET A 25 -28.11 -16.12 0.59
CA MET A 25 -28.10 -14.66 0.45
C MET A 25 -27.88 -14.19 -0.98
N ARG A 26 -27.07 -14.91 -1.75
CA ARG A 26 -26.80 -14.61 -3.16
C ARG A 26 -28.04 -14.87 -4.02
N GLU A 27 -28.73 -15.99 -3.79
CA GLU A 27 -29.94 -16.36 -4.52
C GLU A 27 -31.11 -15.43 -4.22
N LEU A 28 -31.30 -15.05 -2.95
CA LEU A 28 -32.30 -14.06 -2.54
C LEU A 28 -32.04 -12.70 -3.19
N LEU A 29 -30.79 -12.24 -3.17
CA LEU A 29 -30.39 -10.98 -3.81
C LEU A 29 -30.62 -11.03 -5.33
N GLN A 30 -30.23 -12.12 -5.99
CA GLN A 30 -30.44 -12.33 -7.42
C GLN A 30 -31.93 -12.27 -7.78
N THR A 31 -32.76 -12.98 -7.02
CA THR A 31 -34.20 -13.05 -7.26
C THR A 31 -34.84 -11.68 -7.09
N MET A 32 -34.50 -10.97 -6.02
CA MET A 32 -35.01 -9.62 -5.76
C MET A 32 -34.60 -8.64 -6.87
N ILE A 33 -33.33 -8.63 -7.27
CA ILE A 33 -32.83 -7.77 -8.35
C ILE A 33 -33.58 -8.06 -9.66
N ASN A 34 -33.73 -9.33 -10.04
CA ASN A 34 -34.39 -9.71 -11.29
C ASN A 34 -35.91 -9.41 -11.25
N ALA A 35 -36.55 -9.51 -10.08
CA ALA A 35 -37.94 -9.11 -9.89
C ALA A 35 -38.11 -7.59 -10.03
N LEU A 36 -37.23 -6.78 -9.41
CA LEU A 36 -37.25 -5.32 -9.53
C LEU A 36 -37.00 -4.85 -10.97
N LEU A 37 -36.04 -5.44 -11.67
CA LEU A 37 -35.80 -5.16 -13.09
C LEU A 37 -37.00 -5.54 -13.96
N SER A 38 -37.68 -6.64 -13.61
CA SER A 38 -38.92 -7.02 -14.27
C SER A 38 -40.01 -5.98 -14.00
N ALA A 39 -40.24 -5.54 -12.76
CA ALA A 39 -41.26 -4.53 -12.47
C ALA A 39 -40.97 -3.19 -13.18
N ASP A 40 -39.71 -2.75 -13.18
CA ASP A 40 -39.29 -1.51 -13.84
C ASP A 40 -39.50 -1.57 -15.37
N ALA A 41 -39.19 -2.71 -16.00
CA ALA A 41 -39.47 -2.91 -17.42
C ALA A 41 -40.98 -2.96 -17.76
N ASP A 42 -41.85 -3.34 -16.81
CA ASP A 42 -43.31 -3.33 -17.00
C ASP A 42 -43.83 -1.90 -16.98
N ALA A 43 -43.32 -1.08 -16.06
CA ALA A 43 -43.60 0.35 -16.00
C ALA A 43 -43.17 1.06 -17.30
N VAL A 44 -41.98 0.74 -17.83
CA VAL A 44 -41.50 1.31 -19.11
C VAL A 44 -42.36 0.86 -20.30
N CYS A 45 -42.87 -0.37 -20.31
CA CYS A 45 -43.71 -0.88 -21.39
C CYS A 45 -45.19 -0.43 -21.29
N GLY A 46 -45.60 0.10 -20.15
CA GLY A 46 -47.00 0.43 -19.83
C GLY A 46 -47.90 -0.81 -19.67
N ALA A 47 -47.32 -2.00 -19.50
CA ALA A 47 -48.06 -3.25 -19.40
C ALA A 47 -47.18 -4.37 -18.85
N GLU A 48 -47.79 -5.25 -18.05
CA GLU A 48 -47.15 -6.48 -17.55
C GLU A 48 -46.69 -7.42 -18.68
N TRP A 49 -45.69 -8.25 -18.38
CA TRP A 49 -45.24 -9.31 -19.27
C TRP A 49 -46.38 -10.25 -19.68
N ASN A 50 -46.53 -10.48 -20.99
CA ASN A 50 -47.60 -11.30 -21.60
C ASN A 50 -49.06 -10.87 -21.34
N ALA A 51 -49.32 -9.81 -20.56
CA ALA A 51 -50.66 -9.28 -20.40
C ALA A 51 -51.19 -8.65 -21.71
N ARG A 52 -52.50 -8.59 -21.92
CA ARG A 52 -53.09 -7.78 -22.99
C ARG A 52 -53.50 -6.44 -22.40
N SER A 53 -52.92 -5.34 -22.89
CA SER A 53 -53.25 -3.99 -22.46
C SER A 53 -53.28 -3.05 -23.66
N ALA A 54 -54.25 -2.14 -23.68
CA ALA A 54 -54.36 -1.08 -24.68
C ALA A 54 -53.31 0.03 -24.46
N GLU A 55 -52.79 0.16 -23.24
CA GLU A 55 -51.78 1.16 -22.86
C GLU A 55 -50.35 0.74 -23.20
N ARG A 56 -50.16 -0.47 -23.75
CA ARG A 56 -48.84 -1.01 -24.07
C ARG A 56 -48.18 -0.21 -25.20
N THR A 57 -47.06 0.43 -24.90
CA THR A 57 -46.26 1.21 -25.86
C THR A 57 -45.08 0.41 -26.43
N ASN A 58 -44.59 -0.60 -25.70
CA ASN A 58 -43.43 -1.41 -26.09
C ASN A 58 -43.61 -2.89 -25.72
N ARG A 59 -42.71 -3.76 -26.18
CA ARG A 59 -42.72 -5.20 -25.90
C ARG A 59 -41.32 -5.64 -25.45
N ARG A 60 -41.24 -6.59 -24.53
CA ARG A 60 -39.94 -7.20 -24.20
C ARG A 60 -39.56 -8.28 -25.20
N ASN A 61 -38.26 -8.48 -25.36
CA ASN A 61 -37.66 -9.39 -26.33
C ASN A 61 -36.52 -10.20 -25.68
N GLY A 62 -36.84 -10.88 -24.58
CA GLY A 62 -35.91 -11.68 -23.80
C GLY A 62 -35.01 -10.87 -22.87
N TYR A 63 -33.89 -11.47 -22.45
CA TYR A 63 -32.98 -10.92 -21.44
C TYR A 63 -31.54 -10.80 -21.96
N ARG A 64 -30.78 -9.90 -21.34
CA ARG A 64 -29.33 -9.83 -21.41
C ARG A 64 -28.77 -10.18 -20.04
N HIS A 65 -28.08 -11.30 -19.94
CA HIS A 65 -27.41 -11.71 -18.72
C HIS A 65 -26.14 -10.89 -18.51
N ARG A 66 -25.98 -10.35 -17.31
CA ARG A 66 -24.79 -9.62 -16.88
C ARG A 66 -24.42 -10.07 -15.46
N PRO A 67 -23.28 -10.74 -15.28
CA PRO A 67 -22.77 -11.00 -13.93
C PRO A 67 -22.39 -9.70 -13.21
N LEU A 68 -22.82 -9.57 -11.96
CA LEU A 68 -22.55 -8.47 -11.03
C LEU A 68 -21.86 -9.04 -9.78
N ASP A 69 -20.65 -8.58 -9.49
CA ASP A 69 -19.87 -9.00 -8.34
C ASP A 69 -20.30 -8.19 -7.10
N THR A 70 -20.79 -8.88 -6.07
CA THR A 70 -21.27 -8.29 -4.81
C THR A 70 -20.54 -8.91 -3.61
N ARG A 71 -20.67 -8.34 -2.41
CA ARG A 71 -20.12 -8.94 -1.17
C ARG A 71 -20.62 -10.35 -0.86
N VAL A 72 -21.77 -10.76 -1.40
CA VAL A 72 -22.36 -12.10 -1.23
C VAL A 72 -22.05 -13.06 -2.38
N GLY A 73 -21.25 -12.62 -3.35
CA GLY A 73 -20.85 -13.41 -4.52
C GLY A 73 -21.25 -12.78 -5.85
N THR A 74 -20.95 -13.49 -6.95
CA THR A 74 -21.36 -13.06 -8.29
C THR A 74 -22.83 -13.41 -8.53
N VAL A 75 -23.66 -12.40 -8.75
CA VAL A 75 -25.09 -12.52 -9.07
C VAL A 75 -25.30 -12.43 -10.58
N ASP A 76 -26.15 -13.28 -11.16
CA ASP A 76 -26.55 -13.15 -12.55
C ASP A 76 -27.74 -12.19 -12.70
N VAL A 77 -27.47 -11.02 -13.27
CA VAL A 77 -28.48 -9.98 -13.50
C VAL A 77 -29.10 -10.17 -14.88
N ALA A 78 -30.37 -10.57 -14.92
CA ALA A 78 -31.14 -10.77 -16.14
C ALA A 78 -31.80 -9.45 -16.56
N ILE A 79 -31.07 -8.62 -17.32
CA ILE A 79 -31.56 -7.30 -17.75
C ILE A 79 -32.59 -7.48 -18.88
N PRO A 80 -33.86 -7.03 -18.73
CA PRO A 80 -34.86 -7.12 -19.78
C PRO A 80 -34.44 -6.37 -21.05
N LYS A 81 -34.71 -6.96 -22.22
CA LYS A 81 -34.54 -6.30 -23.53
C LYS A 81 -35.88 -5.78 -24.01
N LEU A 82 -35.91 -4.55 -24.53
CA LEU A 82 -37.08 -3.98 -25.19
C LEU A 82 -36.99 -4.17 -26.71
N ARG A 83 -38.14 -4.19 -27.39
CA ARG A 83 -38.21 -4.35 -28.85
C ARG A 83 -37.84 -3.06 -29.57
N SER A 84 -38.24 -1.92 -29.04
CA SER A 84 -37.82 -0.58 -29.48
C SER A 84 -37.04 0.12 -28.36
N GLY A 85 -35.96 0.82 -28.73
CA GLY A 85 -35.08 1.52 -27.78
C GLY A 85 -34.12 0.60 -27.01
N SER A 86 -33.36 1.19 -26.08
CA SER A 86 -32.45 0.48 -25.18
C SER A 86 -32.85 0.69 -23.73
N TYR A 87 -33.04 -0.39 -22.99
CA TYR A 87 -33.25 -0.35 -21.54
C TYR A 87 -31.92 -0.57 -20.81
N PHE A 88 -31.60 0.33 -19.88
CA PHE A 88 -30.42 0.22 -19.03
C PHE A 88 -30.77 0.73 -17.62
N PRO A 89 -30.67 -0.12 -16.58
CA PRO A 89 -31.09 0.25 -15.22
C PRO A 89 -29.98 1.06 -14.52
N GLU A 90 -29.99 2.39 -14.70
CA GLU A 90 -28.99 3.30 -14.14
C GLU A 90 -28.97 3.31 -12.60
N TRP A 91 -30.09 2.98 -11.95
CA TRP A 91 -30.20 2.89 -10.50
C TRP A 91 -29.44 1.72 -9.89
N LEU A 92 -29.19 0.65 -10.66
CA LEU A 92 -28.50 -0.56 -10.20
C LEU A 92 -27.08 -0.66 -10.77
N LEU A 93 -26.92 -0.26 -12.02
CA LEU A 93 -25.78 -0.64 -12.85
C LEU A 93 -25.08 0.59 -13.43
N GLU A 94 -23.77 0.63 -13.25
CA GLU A 94 -22.92 1.57 -13.98
C GLU A 94 -22.39 0.93 -15.27
N ARG A 95 -22.19 1.78 -16.29
CA ARG A 95 -21.61 1.34 -17.56
C ARG A 95 -20.16 0.89 -17.31
N ARG A 96 -19.80 -0.28 -17.85
CA ARG A 96 -18.45 -0.87 -17.77
C ARG A 96 -17.96 -1.30 -16.36
N LYS A 97 -18.67 -1.02 -15.26
CA LYS A 97 -18.34 -1.55 -13.92
C LYS A 97 -19.04 -2.87 -13.63
N ARG A 98 -18.31 -3.89 -13.17
CA ARG A 98 -18.89 -5.21 -12.85
C ARG A 98 -19.10 -5.44 -11.35
N ALA A 99 -18.49 -4.62 -10.50
CA ALA A 99 -18.52 -4.81 -9.06
C ALA A 99 -19.34 -3.70 -8.40
N GLU A 100 -19.99 -4.03 -7.29
CA GLU A 100 -20.62 -3.04 -6.42
C GLU A 100 -19.57 -2.14 -5.74
N SER A 101 -19.93 -0.89 -5.44
CA SER A 101 -19.00 0.09 -4.84
C SER A 101 -18.45 -0.37 -3.48
N ALA A 102 -19.26 -1.05 -2.66
CA ALA A 102 -18.81 -1.56 -1.37
C ALA A 102 -17.70 -2.62 -1.50
N LEU A 103 -17.77 -3.49 -2.52
CA LEU A 103 -16.74 -4.47 -2.82
C LEU A 103 -15.46 -3.78 -3.30
N ILE A 104 -15.57 -2.72 -4.10
CA ILE A 104 -14.43 -1.91 -4.56
C ILE A 104 -13.69 -1.31 -3.35
N THR A 105 -14.41 -0.72 -2.38
CA THR A 105 -13.81 -0.18 -1.15
C THR A 105 -13.07 -1.25 -0.35
N VAL A 106 -13.68 -2.43 -0.16
CA VAL A 106 -13.01 -3.54 0.56
C VAL A 106 -11.75 -4.01 -0.16
N VAL A 107 -11.78 -4.06 -1.50
CA VAL A 107 -10.61 -4.41 -2.30
C VAL A 107 -9.51 -3.34 -2.18
N ALA A 108 -9.88 -2.06 -2.17
CA ALA A 108 -8.95 -0.95 -1.97
C ALA A 108 -8.30 -0.99 -0.57
N ASP A 109 -9.08 -1.24 0.48
CA ASP A 109 -8.55 -1.39 1.85
C ASP A 109 -7.60 -2.58 1.97
N CYS A 110 -7.95 -3.72 1.35
CA CYS A 110 -7.06 -4.89 1.31
C CYS A 110 -5.74 -4.57 0.58
N TYR A 111 -5.82 -3.79 -0.50
CA TYR A 111 -4.64 -3.35 -1.25
C TYR A 111 -3.75 -2.45 -0.38
N LEU A 112 -4.33 -1.49 0.34
CA LEU A 112 -3.63 -0.62 1.29
C LEU A 112 -3.01 -1.39 2.47
N ALA A 113 -3.70 -2.43 2.95
CA ALA A 113 -3.19 -3.33 3.99
C ALA A 113 -2.06 -4.26 3.51
N GLY A 114 -1.66 -4.19 2.23
CA GLY A 114 -0.57 -4.99 1.66
C GLY A 114 -0.96 -6.42 1.29
N VAL A 115 -2.26 -6.70 1.10
CA VAL A 115 -2.72 -8.01 0.62
C VAL A 115 -2.31 -8.16 -0.84
N SER A 116 -1.46 -9.15 -1.13
CA SER A 116 -1.06 -9.43 -2.51
C SER A 116 -2.27 -9.75 -3.40
N THR A 117 -2.26 -9.34 -4.66
CA THR A 117 -3.38 -9.59 -5.59
C THR A 117 -3.74 -11.07 -5.74
N ARG A 118 -2.76 -11.97 -5.60
CA ARG A 118 -2.99 -13.43 -5.59
C ARG A 118 -3.73 -13.91 -4.35
N ARG A 119 -3.42 -13.33 -3.18
CA ARG A 119 -4.15 -13.61 -1.93
C ARG A 119 -5.56 -13.03 -2.01
N MET A 120 -5.71 -11.86 -2.63
CA MET A 120 -7.02 -11.25 -2.86
C MET A 120 -7.92 -12.12 -3.73
N ASP A 121 -7.42 -12.63 -4.87
CA ASP A 121 -8.19 -13.54 -5.73
C ASP A 121 -8.66 -14.80 -4.98
N LYS A 122 -7.84 -15.34 -4.06
CA LYS A 122 -8.25 -16.46 -3.21
C LYS A 122 -9.37 -16.07 -2.23
N LEU A 123 -9.25 -14.92 -1.56
CA LEU A 123 -10.27 -14.43 -0.62
C LEU A 123 -11.61 -14.18 -1.32
N VAL A 124 -11.55 -13.58 -2.50
CA VAL A 124 -12.72 -13.24 -3.31
C VAL A 124 -13.43 -14.50 -3.81
N LYS A 125 -12.68 -15.56 -4.17
CA LYS A 125 -13.26 -16.87 -4.49
C LYS A 125 -13.97 -17.51 -3.31
N THR A 126 -13.46 -17.35 -2.10
CA THR A 126 -14.15 -17.83 -0.88
C THR A 126 -15.47 -17.11 -0.64
N LEU A 127 -15.62 -15.86 -1.12
CA LEU A 127 -16.88 -15.10 -1.07
C LEU A 127 -17.86 -15.47 -2.21
N GLY A 128 -17.55 -16.47 -3.05
CA GLY A 128 -18.42 -16.88 -4.15
C GLY A 128 -18.34 -15.96 -5.39
N ILE A 129 -17.28 -15.15 -5.51
CA ILE A 129 -17.00 -14.37 -6.73
C ILE A 129 -16.07 -15.18 -7.64
N ALA A 130 -16.39 -15.26 -8.93
CA ALA A 130 -15.71 -16.19 -9.85
C ALA A 130 -14.18 -16.01 -9.93
N SER A 131 -13.72 -14.77 -10.07
CA SER A 131 -12.30 -14.41 -10.00
C SER A 131 -12.12 -12.90 -9.97
N LEU A 132 -11.00 -12.44 -9.40
CA LEU A 132 -10.58 -11.05 -9.47
C LEU A 132 -9.17 -10.96 -10.04
N SER A 133 -9.09 -10.58 -11.31
CA SER A 133 -7.81 -10.43 -11.99
C SER A 133 -6.97 -9.28 -11.41
N LYS A 134 -5.64 -9.35 -11.57
CA LYS A 134 -4.73 -8.27 -11.17
C LYS A 134 -5.14 -6.91 -11.77
N SER A 135 -5.57 -6.90 -13.04
CA SER A 135 -6.02 -5.68 -13.71
C SER A 135 -7.34 -5.14 -13.16
N GLN A 136 -8.25 -6.01 -12.71
CA GLN A 136 -9.45 -5.57 -12.00
C GLN A 136 -9.12 -4.94 -10.65
N VAL A 137 -8.26 -5.58 -9.83
CA VAL A 137 -7.80 -4.99 -8.55
C VAL A 137 -7.18 -3.62 -8.78
N SER A 138 -6.34 -3.50 -9.81
CA SER A 138 -5.69 -2.23 -10.15
C SER A 138 -6.69 -1.13 -10.54
N ARG A 139 -7.73 -1.46 -11.32
CA ARG A 139 -8.79 -0.51 -11.68
C ARG A 139 -9.68 -0.15 -10.49
N MET A 140 -9.93 -1.10 -9.60
CA MET A 140 -10.68 -0.84 -8.36
C MET A 140 -9.94 0.11 -7.42
N ALA A 141 -8.61 0.10 -7.48
CA ALA A 141 -7.74 1.00 -6.72
C ALA A 141 -7.42 2.31 -7.47
N GLU A 142 -7.92 2.52 -8.69
CA GLU A 142 -7.64 3.73 -9.50
C GLU A 142 -8.19 4.99 -8.82
N ASP A 143 -9.32 4.88 -8.10
CA ASP A 143 -9.87 5.96 -7.28
C ASP A 143 -8.90 6.42 -6.16
N LEU A 144 -7.94 5.56 -5.75
CA LEU A 144 -6.90 5.95 -4.80
C LEU A 144 -5.84 6.86 -5.44
N ASP A 145 -5.64 6.79 -6.76
CA ASP A 145 -4.63 7.61 -7.43
C ASP A 145 -5.01 9.09 -7.36
N GLU A 146 -6.30 9.42 -7.41
CA GLU A 146 -6.79 10.78 -7.20
C GLU A 146 -6.48 11.28 -5.78
N GLN A 147 -6.70 10.43 -4.77
CA GLN A 147 -6.38 10.77 -3.37
C GLN A 147 -4.87 10.95 -3.16
N VAL A 148 -4.05 10.09 -3.77
CA VAL A 148 -2.58 10.21 -3.74
C VAL A 148 -2.13 11.49 -4.45
N ALA A 149 -2.72 11.83 -5.60
CA ALA A 149 -2.41 13.05 -6.33
C ALA A 149 -2.79 14.30 -5.50
N ALA A 150 -3.99 14.31 -4.92
CA ALA A 150 -4.45 15.37 -4.02
C ALA A 150 -3.52 15.53 -2.81
N PHE A 151 -3.12 14.42 -2.18
CA PHE A 151 -2.17 14.44 -1.07
C PHE A 151 -0.81 15.01 -1.48
N ARG A 152 -0.28 14.62 -2.65
CA ARG A 152 1.03 15.08 -3.15
C ARG A 152 1.06 16.59 -3.44
N HIS A 153 -0.08 17.19 -3.78
CA HIS A 153 -0.18 18.60 -4.16
C HIS A 153 -0.89 19.44 -3.09
N ARG A 154 -1.18 18.87 -1.92
CA ARG A 154 -1.84 19.58 -0.84
C ARG A 154 -1.00 20.76 -0.35
N ARG A 155 -1.68 21.86 -0.05
CA ARG A 155 -1.13 23.01 0.64
C ARG A 155 -0.63 22.64 2.03
N LEU A 156 0.52 23.16 2.41
CA LEU A 156 1.17 22.90 3.70
C LEU A 156 1.07 24.09 4.66
N ASP A 157 0.67 25.26 4.16
CA ASP A 157 0.50 26.46 4.98
C ASP A 157 -0.72 26.39 5.90
N GLU A 158 -1.76 25.64 5.53
CA GLU A 158 -2.96 25.43 6.35
C GLU A 158 -2.71 24.58 7.61
N ALA A 159 -1.81 23.59 7.53
CA ALA A 159 -1.46 22.70 8.64
C ALA A 159 -0.20 23.15 9.40
N GLY A 160 0.48 24.18 8.92
CA GLY A 160 1.70 24.72 9.52
C GLY A 160 1.47 25.50 10.82
N PRO A 161 2.53 25.87 11.54
CA PRO A 161 3.94 25.78 11.14
C PRO A 161 4.58 24.41 11.45
N PHE A 162 5.42 23.92 10.54
CA PHE A 162 6.20 22.69 10.72
C PHE A 162 7.60 22.99 11.25
N THR A 163 7.76 23.06 12.58
CA THR A 163 9.04 23.46 13.21
C THR A 163 10.13 22.40 13.04
N PHE A 164 9.75 21.12 13.10
CA PHE A 164 10.66 19.98 13.01
C PHE A 164 10.31 19.14 11.79
N VAL A 165 11.31 18.87 10.94
CA VAL A 165 11.14 18.03 9.74
C VAL A 165 12.15 16.89 9.79
N THR A 166 11.71 15.68 9.45
CA THR A 166 12.57 14.53 9.23
C THR A 166 12.51 14.11 7.77
N ALA A 167 13.67 13.93 7.14
CA ALA A 167 13.77 13.46 5.77
C ALA A 167 14.42 12.08 5.71
N ASP A 168 13.85 11.20 4.90
CA ASP A 168 14.30 9.81 4.75
C ASP A 168 14.11 9.30 3.32
N ALA A 169 14.86 8.25 2.96
CA ALA A 169 14.87 7.64 1.63
C ALA A 169 14.65 6.13 1.73
N LEU A 170 13.56 5.63 1.14
CA LEU A 170 13.28 4.20 1.06
C LEU A 170 13.67 3.66 -0.32
N THR A 171 14.64 2.74 -0.37
CA THR A 171 14.98 2.06 -1.63
C THR A 171 13.98 0.94 -1.92
N ILE A 172 13.33 1.02 -3.07
CA ILE A 172 12.39 0.01 -3.58
C ILE A 172 12.86 -0.55 -4.93
N LYS A 173 12.52 -1.81 -5.21
CA LYS A 173 12.79 -2.41 -6.53
C LYS A 173 11.59 -2.18 -7.43
N VAL A 174 11.79 -1.43 -8.51
CA VAL A 174 10.76 -1.12 -9.50
C VAL A 174 11.16 -1.69 -10.86
N ARG A 175 10.19 -1.85 -11.76
CA ARG A 175 10.45 -2.31 -13.11
C ARG A 175 10.35 -1.12 -14.06
N GLU A 176 11.49 -0.69 -14.60
CA GLU A 176 11.61 0.38 -15.59
C GLU A 176 12.26 -0.18 -16.85
N ASN A 177 11.78 0.19 -18.04
CA ASN A 177 12.37 -0.22 -19.32
C ASN A 177 12.63 -1.74 -19.43
N LYS A 178 11.70 -2.56 -18.91
CA LYS A 178 11.75 -4.03 -18.84
C LYS A 178 12.78 -4.61 -17.87
N GLN A 179 13.60 -3.78 -17.21
CA GLN A 179 14.60 -4.18 -16.21
C GLN A 179 14.13 -3.87 -14.79
N VAL A 180 14.66 -4.61 -13.80
CA VAL A 180 14.41 -4.32 -12.39
C VAL A 180 15.51 -3.41 -11.88
N VAL A 181 15.16 -2.17 -11.56
CA VAL A 181 16.08 -1.15 -11.04
C VAL A 181 15.75 -0.83 -9.58
N LYS A 182 16.74 -0.33 -8.85
CA LYS A 182 16.52 0.23 -7.52
C LYS A 182 16.11 1.69 -7.71
N ALA A 183 14.89 2.03 -7.31
CA ALA A 183 14.43 3.41 -7.20
C ALA A 183 14.39 3.81 -5.72
N VAL A 184 14.35 5.10 -5.46
CA VAL A 184 14.34 5.67 -4.12
C VAL A 184 13.06 6.49 -3.95
N VAL A 185 12.33 6.22 -2.88
CA VAL A 185 11.20 7.04 -2.45
C VAL A 185 11.73 8.02 -1.41
N LEU A 186 11.74 9.30 -1.74
CA LEU A 186 12.07 10.39 -0.84
C LEU A 186 10.82 10.70 -0.01
N LEU A 187 10.98 10.79 1.31
CA LEU A 187 9.91 11.10 2.25
C LEU A 187 10.32 12.25 3.16
N ALA A 188 9.34 13.12 3.45
CA ALA A 188 9.45 14.12 4.50
C ALA A 188 8.28 13.99 5.46
N THR A 189 8.57 14.01 6.76
CA THR A 189 7.59 14.01 7.84
C THR A 189 7.84 15.22 8.71
N GLY A 190 6.80 15.98 9.02
CA GLY A 190 6.85 17.19 9.84
C GLY A 190 6.12 17.00 11.16
N VAL A 191 6.44 17.85 12.13
CA VAL A 191 5.65 18.04 13.36
C VAL A 191 4.94 19.37 13.26
N ASN A 192 3.60 19.36 13.27
CA ASN A 192 2.77 20.56 13.18
C ASN A 192 2.79 21.37 14.49
N GLY A 193 2.10 22.52 14.52
CA GLY A 193 2.01 23.39 15.70
C GLY A 193 1.39 22.72 16.94
N ASP A 194 0.51 21.75 16.72
CA ASP A 194 -0.16 20.98 17.77
C ASP A 194 0.67 19.79 18.29
N GLY A 195 1.85 19.55 17.70
CA GLY A 195 2.74 18.44 18.06
C GLY A 195 2.42 17.11 17.38
N HIS A 196 1.51 17.08 16.41
CA HIS A 196 1.21 15.89 15.62
C HIS A 196 2.21 15.68 14.49
N ARG A 197 2.57 14.42 14.27
CA ARG A 197 3.44 14.00 13.16
C ARG A 197 2.61 13.75 11.92
N GLU A 198 3.02 14.37 10.81
CA GLU A 198 2.35 14.23 9.53
C GLU A 198 3.36 14.02 8.40
N VAL A 199 3.02 13.19 7.43
CA VAL A 199 3.81 13.08 6.20
C VAL A 199 3.55 14.34 5.37
N LEU A 200 4.62 15.09 5.09
CA LEU A 200 4.56 16.31 4.30
C LEU A 200 4.53 15.99 2.80
N GLY A 201 5.29 14.99 2.37
CA GLY A 201 5.30 14.60 0.97
C GLY A 201 6.10 13.34 0.73
N MET A 202 5.86 12.76 -0.45
CA MET A 202 6.65 11.68 -1.00
C MET A 202 6.91 11.90 -2.49
N GLN A 203 8.11 11.52 -2.94
CA GLN A 203 8.48 11.58 -4.34
C GLN A 203 9.34 10.37 -4.71
N VAL A 204 9.02 9.72 -5.82
CA VAL A 204 9.83 8.63 -6.37
C VAL A 204 10.90 9.23 -7.29
N ALA A 205 12.14 8.83 -7.10
CA ALA A 205 13.28 9.20 -7.92
C ALA A 205 14.08 7.95 -8.31
N THR A 206 14.74 7.97 -9.47
CA THR A 206 15.57 6.85 -9.94
C THR A 206 16.79 6.63 -9.05
N SER A 207 17.34 7.71 -8.48
CA SER A 207 18.50 7.65 -7.60
C SER A 207 18.50 8.79 -6.59
N GLU A 208 19.20 8.57 -5.48
CA GLU A 208 19.39 9.55 -4.43
C GLU A 208 20.48 10.55 -4.83
N THR A 209 20.10 11.58 -5.58
CA THR A 209 21.01 12.64 -6.02
C THR A 209 20.63 13.96 -5.36
N LYS A 210 21.59 14.90 -5.35
CA LYS A 210 21.32 16.29 -4.95
C LYS A 210 20.17 16.90 -5.74
N ALA A 211 20.09 16.62 -7.05
CA ALA A 211 19.02 17.12 -7.91
C ALA A 211 17.65 16.57 -7.47
N SER A 212 17.56 15.26 -7.18
CA SER A 212 16.33 14.62 -6.70
C SER A 212 15.85 15.27 -5.39
N TRP A 213 16.76 15.47 -4.43
CA TRP A 213 16.44 16.10 -3.15
C TRP A 213 16.08 17.58 -3.30
N ASN A 214 16.77 18.32 -4.16
CA ASN A 214 16.46 19.72 -4.44
C ASN A 214 15.05 19.87 -4.99
N THR A 215 14.67 19.09 -6.00
CA THR A 215 13.33 19.12 -6.57
C THR A 215 12.27 18.80 -5.50
N PHE A 216 12.54 17.81 -4.64
CA PHE A 216 11.63 17.43 -3.58
C PHE A 216 11.43 18.52 -2.53
N PHE A 217 12.51 19.13 -2.01
CA PHE A 217 12.37 20.22 -1.04
C PHE A 217 11.80 21.49 -1.67
N ALA A 218 12.12 21.79 -2.93
CA ALA A 218 11.54 22.90 -3.65
C ALA A 218 10.02 22.75 -3.82
N ASP A 219 9.53 21.54 -4.11
CA ASP A 219 8.09 21.24 -4.16
C ASP A 219 7.41 21.50 -2.80
N LEU A 220 8.00 21.02 -1.70
CA LEU A 220 7.46 21.25 -0.36
C LEU A 220 7.39 22.75 -0.02
N VAL A 221 8.44 23.51 -0.34
CA VAL A 221 8.47 24.97 -0.11
C VAL A 221 7.44 25.68 -1.00
N ALA A 222 7.32 25.31 -2.27
CA ALA A 222 6.32 25.86 -3.19
C ALA A 222 4.88 25.62 -2.71
N ARG A 223 4.64 24.51 -2.00
CA ARG A 223 3.36 24.18 -1.38
C ARG A 223 3.10 24.87 -0.04
N GLY A 224 4.03 25.71 0.43
CA GLY A 224 3.87 26.51 1.65
C GLY A 224 4.64 26.00 2.88
N LEU A 225 5.59 25.06 2.74
CA LEU A 225 6.44 24.66 3.85
C LEU A 225 7.33 25.83 4.30
N GLY A 226 7.06 26.37 5.49
CA GLY A 226 7.81 27.47 6.10
C GLY A 226 8.02 27.28 7.60
N GLY A 227 8.91 28.10 8.19
CA GLY A 227 9.15 28.11 9.63
C GLY A 227 9.96 26.94 10.18
N VAL A 228 10.56 26.11 9.32
CA VAL A 228 11.38 24.96 9.74
C VAL A 228 12.61 25.45 10.51
N ARG A 229 12.84 24.90 11.70
CA ARG A 229 13.98 25.21 12.58
C ARG A 229 15.01 24.09 12.64
N LEU A 230 14.57 22.84 12.51
CA LEU A 230 15.44 21.67 12.57
C LEU A 230 15.03 20.65 11.52
N VAL A 231 15.99 20.22 10.71
CA VAL A 231 15.85 19.07 9.80
C VAL A 231 16.73 17.93 10.28
N THR A 232 16.12 16.76 10.48
CA THR A 232 16.82 15.52 10.85
C THR A 232 16.81 14.51 9.72
N SER A 233 17.97 14.00 9.32
CA SER A 233 18.11 13.09 8.16
C SER A 233 19.36 12.22 8.26
N ASP A 234 19.58 11.30 7.31
CA ASP A 234 20.92 10.72 7.16
C ASP A 234 21.93 11.76 6.61
N ALA A 235 23.23 11.44 6.72
CA ALA A 235 24.35 12.30 6.35
C ALA A 235 24.75 12.17 4.86
N HIS A 236 23.77 12.04 3.97
CA HIS A 236 24.03 12.03 2.54
C HIS A 236 24.33 13.46 2.05
N ALA A 237 25.49 13.67 1.43
CA ALA A 237 25.97 15.01 1.06
C ALA A 237 24.97 15.79 0.18
N GLY A 238 24.39 15.12 -0.83
CA GLY A 238 23.39 15.75 -1.71
C GLY A 238 22.10 16.17 -0.99
N LEU A 239 21.75 15.48 0.10
CA LEU A 239 20.59 15.84 0.91
C LEU A 239 20.89 17.04 1.83
N ILE A 240 22.07 17.07 2.46
CA ILE A 240 22.48 18.20 3.33
C ILE A 240 22.52 19.50 2.52
N GLU A 241 23.12 19.44 1.33
CA GLU A 241 23.19 20.59 0.43
C GLU A 241 21.80 21.05 -0.03
N ALA A 242 20.88 20.10 -0.29
CA ALA A 242 19.52 20.43 -0.69
C ALA A 242 18.69 21.06 0.43
N ILE A 243 18.89 20.62 1.67
CA ILE A 243 18.30 21.25 2.86
C ILE A 243 18.80 22.69 2.98
N ALA A 244 20.12 22.90 2.89
CA ALA A 244 20.70 24.24 3.00
C ALA A 244 20.20 25.20 1.90
N ALA A 245 19.97 24.68 0.69
CA ALA A 245 19.48 25.47 -0.44
C ALA A 245 18.01 25.89 -0.31
N ASN A 246 17.14 25.00 0.18
CA ASN A 246 15.68 25.23 0.21
C ASN A 246 15.16 25.70 1.57
N LEU A 247 15.86 25.39 2.66
CA LEU A 247 15.46 25.69 4.04
C LEU A 247 16.61 26.40 4.78
N PRO A 248 17.05 27.60 4.33
CA PRO A 248 18.24 28.27 4.87
C PRO A 248 18.13 28.67 6.36
N GLY A 249 16.91 28.75 6.91
CA GLY A 249 16.66 29.04 8.32
C GLY A 249 16.67 27.81 9.24
N ALA A 250 16.85 26.61 8.69
CA ALA A 250 16.83 25.37 9.45
C ALA A 250 18.24 24.88 9.80
N VAL A 251 18.43 24.44 11.04
CA VAL A 251 19.63 23.70 11.45
C VAL A 251 19.50 22.26 10.95
N TRP A 252 20.59 21.70 10.43
CA TRP A 252 20.64 20.29 10.09
C TRP A 252 21.26 19.47 11.23
N GLN A 253 20.63 18.34 11.55
CA GLN A 253 21.14 17.35 12.49
C GLN A 253 21.10 15.95 11.87
N ARG A 254 22.17 15.17 12.07
CA ARG A 254 22.17 13.76 11.68
C ARG A 254 21.20 12.96 12.55
N CYS A 255 20.39 12.12 11.91
CA CYS A 255 19.46 11.21 12.55
C CYS A 255 20.22 10.18 13.41
N ARG A 256 19.90 10.14 14.71
CA ARG A 256 20.49 9.21 15.67
C ARG A 256 20.18 7.75 15.31
N THR A 257 19.00 7.47 14.75
CA THR A 257 18.60 6.13 14.31
C THR A 257 19.43 5.65 13.13
N HIS A 258 19.62 6.49 12.11
CA HIS A 258 20.49 6.17 10.97
C HIS A 258 21.95 6.02 11.41
N TYR A 259 22.41 6.89 12.32
CA TYR A 259 23.76 6.76 12.88
C TYR A 259 23.96 5.44 13.63
N ALA A 260 23.00 5.03 14.46
CA ALA A 260 23.03 3.75 15.17
C ALA A 260 23.00 2.55 14.20
N ALA A 261 22.18 2.61 13.14
CA ALA A 261 22.14 1.57 12.11
C ALA A 261 23.48 1.45 11.36
N ASN A 262 24.09 2.59 11.01
CA ASN A 262 25.40 2.63 10.37
C ASN A 262 26.50 2.04 11.27
N LEU A 263 26.46 2.33 12.58
CA LEU A 263 27.36 1.72 13.55
C LEU A 263 27.14 0.20 13.69
N MET A 264 25.88 -0.23 13.76
CA MET A 264 25.52 -1.66 13.85
C MET A 264 26.00 -2.46 12.63
N ALA A 265 26.03 -1.85 11.44
CA ALA A 265 26.51 -2.49 10.22
C ALA A 265 28.01 -2.78 10.23
N VAL A 266 28.80 -1.98 10.96
CA VAL A 266 30.27 -2.13 11.08
C VAL A 266 30.68 -2.87 12.35
N CYS A 267 29.84 -2.82 13.39
CA CYS A 267 30.07 -3.47 14.67
C CYS A 267 29.82 -4.99 14.59
N PRO A 268 30.70 -5.83 15.17
CA PRO A 268 30.40 -7.24 15.39
C PRO A 268 29.11 -7.42 16.20
N LYS A 269 28.25 -8.38 15.82
CA LYS A 269 26.94 -8.60 16.45
C LYS A 269 27.02 -8.84 17.96
N SER A 270 28.07 -9.53 18.43
CA SER A 270 28.30 -9.82 19.86
C SER A 270 28.56 -8.56 20.68
N MET A 271 29.13 -7.51 20.07
CA MET A 271 29.53 -6.27 20.75
C MET A 271 28.45 -5.20 20.69
N TRP A 272 27.44 -5.36 19.83
CA TRP A 272 26.38 -4.37 19.63
C TRP A 272 25.66 -3.95 20.93
N PRO A 273 25.32 -4.84 21.89
CA PRO A 273 24.70 -4.41 23.14
C PRO A 273 25.56 -3.40 23.92
N ALA A 274 26.88 -3.62 23.99
CA ALA A 274 27.81 -2.74 24.68
C ALA A 274 27.98 -1.40 23.93
N VAL A 275 28.18 -1.45 22.62
CA VAL A 275 28.33 -0.25 21.77
C VAL A 275 27.07 0.61 21.81
N LYS A 276 25.89 -0.02 21.76
CA LYS A 276 24.61 0.68 21.87
C LYS A 276 24.47 1.39 23.22
N ALA A 277 24.82 0.72 24.33
CA ALA A 277 24.78 1.34 25.66
C ALA A 277 25.72 2.55 25.77
N MET A 278 26.96 2.43 25.25
CA MET A 278 27.90 3.55 25.18
C MET A 278 27.33 4.70 24.34
N LEU A 279 26.75 4.42 23.17
CA LEU A 279 26.15 5.43 22.31
C LEU A 279 24.98 6.17 22.99
N HIS A 280 24.12 5.46 23.71
CA HIS A 280 23.05 6.09 24.50
C HIS A 280 23.63 7.00 25.59
N SER A 281 24.67 6.57 26.30
CA SER A 281 25.32 7.39 27.33
C SER A 281 25.87 8.72 26.80
N VAL A 282 26.29 8.79 25.53
CA VAL A 282 26.72 10.03 24.87
C VAL A 282 25.54 10.99 24.68
N TYR A 283 24.37 10.48 24.31
CA TYR A 283 23.17 11.30 24.07
C TYR A 283 22.51 11.82 25.34
N ASP A 284 22.73 11.14 26.47
CA ASP A 284 22.15 11.49 27.76
C ASP A 284 22.95 12.56 28.50
N GLN A 285 24.10 12.99 27.96
CA GLN A 285 24.92 14.03 28.60
C GLN A 285 24.22 15.40 28.58
N PRO A 286 24.28 16.17 29.69
CA PRO A 286 23.50 17.39 29.86
C PRO A 286 24.05 18.58 29.07
N THR A 287 25.34 18.57 28.71
CA THR A 287 26.01 19.69 28.05
C THR A 287 26.78 19.23 26.82
N ALA A 288 26.95 20.12 25.84
CA ALA A 288 27.70 19.82 24.62
C ALA A 288 29.16 19.39 24.90
N THR A 289 29.80 19.98 25.92
CA THR A 289 31.15 19.61 26.36
C THR A 289 31.18 18.18 26.89
N ALA A 290 30.25 17.81 27.78
CA ALA A 290 30.16 16.46 28.31
C ALA A 290 29.82 15.42 27.23
N VAL A 291 28.98 15.76 26.24
CA VAL A 291 28.75 14.92 25.05
C VAL A 291 30.08 14.64 24.33
N HIS A 292 30.92 15.66 24.13
CA HIS A 292 32.18 15.52 23.41
C HIS A 292 33.22 14.71 24.21
N GLU A 293 33.31 14.94 25.52
CA GLU A 293 34.16 14.17 26.43
C GLU A 293 33.75 12.69 26.48
N GLN A 294 32.44 12.40 26.60
CA GLN A 294 31.93 11.03 26.62
C GLN A 294 32.15 10.33 25.27
N PHE A 295 31.96 11.05 24.16
CA PHE A 295 32.20 10.51 22.82
C PHE A 295 33.69 10.22 22.58
N THR A 296 34.58 11.13 22.96
CA THR A 296 36.03 10.92 22.83
C THR A 296 36.53 9.81 23.76
N GLY A 297 36.09 9.79 25.02
CA GLY A 297 36.41 8.72 25.98
C GLY A 297 35.94 7.33 25.52
N SER A 298 34.72 7.23 24.97
CA SER A 298 34.20 5.96 24.44
C SER A 298 34.93 5.50 23.17
N SER A 299 35.37 6.43 22.31
CA SER A 299 36.18 6.10 21.11
C SER A 299 37.58 5.59 21.43
N ASN A 300 38.15 6.02 22.56
CA ASN A 300 39.49 5.64 23.02
C ASN A 300 39.51 4.36 23.88
N THR A 301 38.35 3.84 24.28
CA THR A 301 38.26 2.59 25.04
C THR A 301 38.48 1.42 24.08
N PRO A 302 39.59 0.65 24.18
CA PRO A 302 39.87 -0.45 23.27
C PRO A 302 38.86 -1.56 23.52
N THR A 303 37.83 -1.64 22.70
CA THR A 303 36.96 -2.81 22.68
C THR A 303 37.64 -3.85 21.79
N ALA A 304 38.28 -4.84 22.42
CA ALA A 304 38.97 -5.92 21.73
C ALA A 304 38.05 -6.57 20.68
N GLY A 305 38.44 -6.50 19.40
CA GLY A 305 37.70 -7.10 18.29
C GLY A 305 36.92 -6.12 17.39
N CYS A 306 36.84 -4.82 17.70
CA CYS A 306 36.26 -3.84 16.78
C CYS A 306 37.31 -3.31 15.79
N PRO A 307 37.09 -3.40 14.46
CA PRO A 307 37.98 -2.74 13.51
C PRO A 307 37.95 -1.22 13.76
N ARG A 308 39.13 -0.58 13.80
CA ARG A 308 39.22 0.88 13.83
C ARG A 308 38.50 1.42 12.60
N SER A 309 37.59 2.37 12.80
CA SER A 309 36.91 3.01 11.67
C SER A 309 37.96 3.66 10.75
N PRO A 310 37.82 3.55 9.42
CA PRO A 310 38.65 4.31 8.52
C PRO A 310 38.32 5.79 8.69
N THR A 311 39.26 6.52 9.27
CA THR A 311 39.45 7.96 9.14
C THR A 311 38.19 8.81 9.31
N THR A 312 37.73 9.01 10.55
CA THR A 312 37.03 10.26 10.92
C THR A 312 38.05 11.40 11.02
N SER A 313 38.71 11.74 9.92
CA SER A 313 39.39 13.04 9.75
C SER A 313 38.36 14.06 9.26
N ALA A 314 37.34 14.27 10.08
CA ALA A 314 36.58 15.49 10.05
C ALA A 314 36.53 15.90 11.51
N THR A 315 37.09 17.07 11.81
CA THR A 315 36.71 17.85 12.98
C THR A 315 35.23 17.61 13.23
N PRO A 316 34.79 17.17 14.44
CA PRO A 316 33.38 17.01 14.68
C PRO A 316 32.76 18.36 14.40
N ALA A 317 32.01 18.45 13.30
CA ALA A 317 31.23 19.62 13.01
C ALA A 317 30.35 19.87 14.26
N ARG A 318 29.99 21.13 14.51
CA ARG A 318 29.13 21.59 15.62
C ARG A 318 27.70 21.01 15.49
N THR A 319 27.53 19.70 15.32
CA THR A 319 26.33 19.02 14.81
C THR A 319 25.62 18.15 15.85
N CYS A 320 26.17 18.07 17.07
CA CYS A 320 25.49 17.45 18.21
C CYS A 320 25.15 18.55 19.23
N SER A 321 24.16 19.38 18.90
CA SER A 321 23.52 20.22 19.91
C SER A 321 22.69 19.33 20.85
N PRO A 322 22.69 19.57 22.18
CA PRO A 322 21.68 18.99 23.05
C PRO A 322 20.30 19.38 22.53
N SER A 323 19.33 18.47 22.62
CA SER A 323 17.96 18.74 22.21
C SER A 323 17.46 20.02 22.92
N PRO A 324 16.79 20.96 22.24
CA PRO A 324 16.10 22.04 22.94
C PRO A 324 15.12 21.41 23.94
N GLY A 325 15.06 21.96 25.15
CA GLY A 325 14.13 21.51 26.17
C GLY A 325 12.70 21.54 25.63
N SER A 326 12.01 20.41 25.68
CA SER A 326 10.59 20.35 25.31
C SER A 326 9.80 21.34 26.17
N PRO A 327 8.87 22.12 25.62
CA PRO A 327 7.91 22.84 26.44
C PRO A 327 7.16 21.84 27.32
N THR A 328 6.93 22.20 28.59
CA THR A 328 6.40 21.38 29.69
C THR A 328 4.96 20.89 29.52
N THR A 329 4.42 20.97 28.31
CA THR A 329 3.08 20.49 27.93
C THR A 329 3.18 19.68 26.65
N CYS A 330 3.86 18.55 26.69
CA CYS A 330 3.55 17.46 25.77
C CYS A 330 2.22 16.88 26.22
N GLY A 331 1.15 17.17 25.47
CA GLY A 331 -0.13 16.51 25.65
C GLY A 331 0.01 14.99 25.65
N ALA A 332 -0.96 14.30 26.27
CA ALA A 332 -0.97 12.85 26.37
C ALA A 332 -0.64 12.19 25.02
N ARG A 333 0.14 11.11 25.07
CA ARG A 333 0.45 10.24 23.93
C ARG A 333 -0.88 9.85 23.24
N SER A 334 -1.22 10.54 22.16
CA SER A 334 -2.49 10.32 21.47
C SER A 334 -2.44 8.97 20.77
N GLY A 335 -3.43 8.15 21.10
CA GLY A 335 -3.64 6.83 20.54
C GLY A 335 -4.10 6.88 19.08
N LEU A 336 -4.37 5.70 18.55
CA LEU A 336 -4.82 5.47 17.17
C LEU A 336 -5.95 6.42 16.76
N THR A 337 -5.78 7.06 15.60
CA THR A 337 -6.85 7.68 14.82
C THR A 337 -7.72 6.58 14.19
N THR A 338 -8.53 5.91 15.00
CA THR A 338 -9.68 5.09 14.56
C THR A 338 -10.66 4.95 15.72
N PRO A 339 -11.97 5.24 15.57
CA PRO A 339 -12.92 5.07 16.66
C PRO A 339 -13.06 3.56 17.01
N PRO A 340 -12.93 3.17 18.29
CA PRO A 340 -13.06 1.78 18.70
C PRO A 340 -14.54 1.39 18.79
N ASN A 341 -15.00 0.52 17.90
CA ASN A 341 -16.23 -0.24 18.14
C ASN A 341 -15.95 -1.30 19.22
N GLY A 342 -16.82 -1.34 20.23
CA GLY A 342 -16.69 -2.18 21.41
C GLY A 342 -16.80 -3.69 21.13
N SER A 343 -16.21 -4.45 22.05
CA SER A 343 -15.97 -5.92 22.09
C SER A 343 -14.62 -6.29 21.46
N THR A 344 -13.63 -6.84 22.17
CA THR A 344 -13.65 -7.78 23.30
C THR A 344 -12.36 -7.61 24.11
N ALA A 345 -12.44 -7.65 25.43
CA ALA A 345 -11.27 -7.60 26.32
C ALA A 345 -10.49 -8.92 26.33
N ARG A 346 -9.15 -8.80 26.51
CA ARG A 346 -8.11 -9.81 26.83
C ARG A 346 -7.43 -10.52 25.65
N SER A 347 -6.16 -10.17 25.40
CA SER A 347 -4.99 -10.91 25.92
C SER A 347 -3.70 -10.23 25.46
N ALA A 348 -2.92 -9.74 26.43
CA ALA A 348 -1.59 -9.21 26.22
C ALA A 348 -0.58 -10.36 26.16
N ALA A 349 0.12 -10.51 25.04
CA ALA A 349 1.50 -11.05 24.90
C ALA A 349 1.74 -11.52 23.45
N ALA A 350 2.49 -10.76 22.65
CA ALA A 350 3.47 -11.30 21.68
C ALA A 350 4.26 -10.15 21.01
N PRO A 351 5.57 -10.32 20.79
CA PRO A 351 6.48 -9.30 20.28
C PRO A 351 6.48 -9.21 18.75
N THR A 352 6.87 -8.03 18.27
CA THR A 352 7.25 -7.71 16.88
C THR A 352 8.27 -8.70 16.31
N LEU A 353 7.86 -9.44 15.28
CA LEU A 353 8.69 -10.34 14.49
C LEU A 353 9.38 -9.58 13.34
N TRP A 354 10.68 -9.35 13.48
CA TRP A 354 11.62 -9.38 12.35
C TRP A 354 12.78 -10.29 12.78
N ALA A 355 12.71 -11.56 12.41
CA ALA A 355 13.85 -12.45 12.51
C ALA A 355 13.76 -13.54 11.44
N SER A 356 14.84 -13.60 10.67
CA SER A 356 15.15 -14.57 9.64
C SER A 356 15.16 -16.01 10.19
N SER A 357 14.76 -16.94 9.35
CA SER A 357 14.79 -18.39 9.56
C SER A 357 16.16 -18.89 10.03
N PRO A 358 16.24 -19.81 11.00
CA PRO A 358 17.44 -20.60 11.25
C PRO A 358 17.39 -21.92 10.47
N THR A 359 18.50 -22.20 9.79
CA THR A 359 18.86 -23.49 9.19
C THR A 359 19.09 -24.52 10.30
N ALA A 360 18.44 -25.68 10.23
CA ALA A 360 18.69 -26.81 11.12
C ALA A 360 19.40 -27.95 10.36
N THR A 361 20.49 -28.48 10.94
CA THR A 361 21.11 -29.76 10.58
C THR A 361 20.53 -30.91 11.43
N PRO A 362 20.59 -32.18 10.97
CA PRO A 362 19.59 -33.20 11.32
C PRO A 362 20.09 -34.33 12.23
N SER A 363 19.17 -34.94 12.97
CA SER A 363 19.22 -36.29 13.58
C SER A 363 17.78 -36.66 13.97
N SER A 364 17.24 -37.88 13.91
CA SER A 364 17.61 -39.20 13.40
C SER A 364 16.39 -40.09 13.70
N ALA A 365 15.84 -40.85 12.75
CA ALA A 365 15.20 -42.17 12.93
C ALA A 365 14.39 -42.59 11.69
N SER A 366 14.85 -43.68 11.05
CA SER A 366 14.13 -44.77 10.34
C SER A 366 12.72 -44.48 9.79
N SER A 367 12.42 -44.69 8.50
CA SER A 367 12.46 -46.01 7.85
C SER A 367 12.46 -45.86 6.31
N ALA A 368 13.29 -46.67 5.63
CA ALA A 368 13.26 -46.94 4.17
C ALA A 368 12.16 -48.01 3.86
N PRO A 369 11.76 -48.31 2.60
CA PRO A 369 12.55 -48.52 1.37
C PRO A 369 11.94 -47.79 0.13
N SER A 370 12.42 -47.74 -1.11
CA SER A 370 13.48 -48.38 -1.90
C SER A 370 13.66 -47.55 -3.18
N TRP A 371 14.91 -47.36 -3.58
CA TRP A 371 15.45 -46.83 -4.85
C TRP A 371 15.13 -47.78 -6.04
N PRO A 372 15.31 -47.40 -7.35
CA PRO A 372 16.57 -46.88 -7.87
C PRO A 372 16.58 -45.72 -8.90
N ASN A 373 17.66 -44.95 -8.69
CA ASN A 373 18.45 -44.11 -9.59
C ASN A 373 18.69 -44.71 -10.99
N ARG A 374 18.70 -43.84 -12.01
CA ARG A 374 19.95 -43.50 -12.72
C ARG A 374 19.83 -42.23 -13.58
N PRO A 375 20.92 -41.43 -13.71
CA PRO A 375 21.00 -40.24 -14.55
C PRO A 375 21.68 -40.55 -15.89
N THR A 376 21.45 -39.71 -16.90
CA THR A 376 22.32 -39.67 -18.08
C THR A 376 22.59 -38.24 -18.54
N ASN A 377 23.87 -38.02 -18.80
CA ASN A 377 24.50 -36.84 -19.40
C ASN A 377 24.04 -36.60 -20.86
N GLY A 378 24.10 -35.35 -21.30
CA GLY A 378 24.70 -35.02 -22.61
C GLY A 378 23.83 -34.36 -23.69
N PRO A 379 24.45 -33.70 -24.70
CA PRO A 379 23.97 -32.47 -25.34
C PRO A 379 23.68 -32.56 -26.87
N LYS A 380 23.40 -31.40 -27.51
CA LYS A 380 23.22 -31.09 -28.98
C LYS A 380 21.78 -31.22 -29.50
N ALA A 381 21.27 -30.51 -30.50
CA ALA A 381 21.80 -29.68 -31.60
C ALA A 381 20.75 -28.60 -31.98
N ALA A 382 21.13 -27.37 -32.34
CA ALA A 382 21.18 -26.84 -33.72
C ALA A 382 20.07 -27.30 -34.67
N ALA A 383 19.21 -26.36 -35.07
CA ALA A 383 18.48 -26.38 -36.34
C ALA A 383 18.47 -24.96 -36.94
N THR A 384 19.22 -24.85 -38.01
CA THR A 384 19.27 -23.79 -39.03
C THR A 384 18.03 -23.81 -39.92
N SER A 385 17.63 -22.63 -40.38
CA SER A 385 16.99 -22.30 -41.69
C SER A 385 16.16 -21.02 -41.50
N ASP A 386 16.05 -20.08 -42.42
CA ASP A 386 16.79 -19.79 -43.63
C ASP A 386 16.52 -18.32 -43.94
N ALA A 387 17.47 -17.72 -44.65
CA ALA A 387 17.42 -16.35 -45.09
C ALA A 387 16.34 -16.12 -46.16
N LYS A 388 15.78 -14.90 -46.19
CA LYS A 388 15.63 -14.18 -47.45
C LYS A 388 15.64 -12.66 -47.24
N SER A 389 16.63 -12.08 -47.90
CA SER A 389 16.96 -10.69 -48.11
C SER A 389 15.93 -9.96 -48.97
N SER A 390 15.79 -8.65 -48.76
CA SER A 390 15.67 -7.70 -49.86
C SER A 390 16.32 -6.37 -49.45
N ALA A 391 17.25 -5.93 -50.31
CA ALA A 391 18.03 -4.71 -50.25
C ALA A 391 17.16 -3.50 -50.67
N ALA A 392 17.28 -2.36 -49.99
CA ALA A 392 18.07 -1.17 -50.38
C ALA A 392 17.71 -0.56 -51.75
N ALA A 393 17.20 0.67 -51.72
CA ALA A 393 17.44 1.69 -52.75
C ALA A 393 17.16 3.09 -52.17
N ASP A 394 18.21 3.90 -52.19
CA ASP A 394 18.25 5.33 -51.87
C ASP A 394 17.54 6.20 -52.92
N LEU A 395 16.93 7.30 -52.45
CA LEU A 395 16.93 8.69 -53.00
C LEU A 395 16.30 8.93 -54.39
N PRO A 396 15.97 10.18 -54.78
CA PRO A 396 16.39 11.52 -54.27
C PRO A 396 15.55 12.15 -53.15
#